data_AF-A0AAU3RW78-F1
#
_entry.id   AF-A0AAU3RW78-F1
#
_cell.length_a   1.000
_cell.length_b   1.000
_cell.length_c   1.000
_cell.angle_alpha   90.00
_cell.angle_beta   90.00
_cell.angle_gamma   90.00
#
_symmetry.space_group_name_H-M   'P 1'
#
loop_
_entity.id
_entity.type
_entity.pdbx_description
1 polymer ?
#
loop_
_entity_poly.entity_id
_entity_poly.type
_entity_poly.pdbx_seq_one_letter_code
_entity_poly.pdbx_strand_id
1 'polypeptide(L)'
;MARRRLLPWRHRRDLTPPQRRRRRLAVRSTLAVCVLGAGTVGWSVGEALTYPGDDSTAARLAGWAREHELGFVVDKLENLQYEMDPPKVGGSLPSESLARMRRAAVAPPVAARDGLPLRSPMRPPVAPALAGEGVWRALVSVHGRPIVQGTYVRPDAAHTSYEAAVAWVSAKDSRFQLHPGLREPGGSFAVPPSIPKGQRTGLVASWNGGFKITDGGSRGGFLLAGKTAGELRDGAASEVFYRDGSIRIGVWGRDLRMTPEVVGVRQCLDLMVDGGRVVPDIDNDSKWGATDQSRMYVARSGVGVTAEGDVIMVVGQALSARTLAELMERAGAVRAMPLDMNRAWPSFMTYDGSRTPDDPAPTNILDFENPPERYYNQATRDFVAVYAR
;
A
#
# COMPACT_ATOMS: atom_id res chain seq x y z
N MET A 1 5.19 58.75 -32.23
CA MET A 1 4.42 58.55 -30.97
C MET A 1 5.19 57.61 -30.06
N ALA A 2 5.87 58.14 -29.03
CA ALA A 2 6.65 57.33 -28.09
C ALA A 2 5.75 56.79 -26.97
N ARG A 3 5.61 55.47 -26.87
CA ARG A 3 4.92 54.79 -25.76
C ARG A 3 5.69 55.03 -24.45
N ARG A 4 5.15 55.87 -23.57
CA ARG A 4 5.61 55.99 -22.17
C ARG A 4 5.45 54.65 -21.47
N ARG A 5 6.56 53.98 -21.14
CA ARG A 5 6.55 52.86 -20.19
C ARG A 5 6.20 53.41 -18.82
N LEU A 6 5.01 53.09 -18.32
CA LEU A 6 4.62 53.31 -16.93
C LEU A 6 5.49 52.40 -16.04
N LEU A 7 6.54 52.96 -15.44
CA LEU A 7 7.19 52.30 -14.31
C LEU A 7 6.21 52.38 -13.12
N PRO A 8 5.78 51.25 -12.49
CA PRO A 8 4.66 51.26 -11.54
C PRO A 8 5.00 51.92 -10.19
N TRP A 9 6.23 52.37 -9.99
CA TRP A 9 6.71 52.83 -8.69
C TRP A 9 7.41 54.19 -8.79
N ARG A 10 6.78 55.24 -8.25
CA ARG A 10 7.42 56.55 -8.06
C ARG A 10 8.69 56.39 -7.23
N HIS A 11 9.76 57.08 -7.63
CA HIS A 11 11.03 57.04 -6.92
C HIS A 11 10.83 57.59 -5.50
N ARG A 12 11.57 57.06 -4.52
CA ARG A 12 11.35 57.37 -3.09
C ARG A 12 11.41 58.88 -2.83
N ARG A 13 12.20 59.62 -3.62
CA ARG A 13 12.36 61.09 -3.58
C ARG A 13 11.09 61.86 -3.97
N ASP A 14 10.23 61.29 -4.82
CA ASP A 14 9.05 61.95 -5.41
C ASP A 14 7.77 61.72 -4.59
N LEU A 15 7.88 61.07 -3.43
CA LEU A 15 6.76 60.76 -2.54
C LEU A 15 6.65 61.81 -1.43
N THR A 16 5.44 62.33 -1.23
CA THR A 16 5.10 63.18 -0.08
C THR A 16 5.25 62.41 1.24
N PRO A 17 5.44 63.09 2.40
CA PRO A 17 5.53 62.45 3.71
C PRO A 17 4.40 61.43 4.02
N PRO A 18 3.09 61.72 3.80
CA PRO A 18 2.03 60.75 4.02
C PRO A 18 2.09 59.55 3.06
N GLN A 19 2.47 59.76 1.79
CA GLN A 19 2.67 58.66 0.84
C GLN A 19 3.84 57.76 1.23
N ARG A 20 4.93 58.31 1.78
CA ARG A 20 6.04 57.52 2.33
C ARG A 20 5.63 56.70 3.54
N ARG A 21 4.82 57.25 4.44
CA ARG A 21 4.26 56.53 5.60
C ARG A 21 3.36 55.37 5.16
N ARG A 22 2.43 55.62 4.23
CA ARG A 22 1.58 54.56 3.64
C ARG A 22 2.40 53.48 2.94
N ARG A 23 3.41 53.85 2.15
CA ARG A 23 4.31 52.88 1.50
C ARG A 23 5.09 52.04 2.52
N ARG A 24 5.60 52.64 3.60
CA ARG A 24 6.29 51.89 4.67
C ARG A 24 5.35 50.93 5.38
N LEU A 25 4.13 51.36 5.69
CA LEU A 25 3.11 50.51 6.29
C LEU A 25 2.75 49.36 5.35
N ALA A 26 2.46 49.65 4.08
CA ALA A 26 2.17 48.62 3.07
C ALA A 26 3.30 47.60 2.94
N VAL A 27 4.56 48.04 2.81
CA VAL A 27 5.72 47.11 2.73
C VAL A 27 5.86 46.29 4.01
N ARG A 28 5.70 46.89 5.19
CA ARG A 28 5.77 46.16 6.48
C ARG A 28 4.63 45.16 6.62
N SER A 29 3.41 45.54 6.23
CA SER A 29 2.24 44.66 6.24
C SER A 29 2.42 43.51 5.25
N THR A 30 2.87 43.76 4.03
CA THR A 30 3.19 42.70 3.06
C THR A 30 4.27 41.77 3.59
N LEU A 31 5.36 42.32 4.15
CA LEU A 31 6.43 41.49 4.73
C LEU A 31 5.92 40.67 5.92
N ALA A 32 5.12 41.26 6.81
CA ALA A 32 4.52 40.55 7.94
C ALA A 32 3.61 39.42 7.47
N VAL A 33 2.78 39.65 6.45
CA VAL A 33 1.94 38.61 5.84
C VAL A 33 2.80 37.50 5.21
N CYS A 34 3.87 37.84 4.50
CA CYS A 34 4.78 36.84 3.93
C CYS A 34 5.49 36.03 5.01
N VAL A 35 5.96 36.67 6.09
CA VAL A 35 6.62 35.98 7.21
C VAL A 35 5.65 35.09 7.95
N LEU A 36 4.42 35.55 8.20
CA LEU A 36 3.37 34.73 8.82
C LEU A 36 3.04 33.53 7.93
N GLY A 37 2.83 33.75 6.63
CA GLY A 37 2.55 32.67 5.67
C GLY A 37 3.69 31.65 5.57
N ALA A 38 4.94 32.11 5.49
CA ALA A 38 6.10 31.23 5.49
C ALA A 38 6.25 30.48 6.83
N GLY A 39 5.96 31.15 7.95
CA GLY A 39 5.96 30.54 9.28
C GLY A 39 4.90 29.45 9.43
N THR A 40 3.68 29.68 8.95
CA THR A 40 2.60 28.68 9.00
C THR A 40 2.89 27.47 8.10
N VAL A 41 3.43 27.71 6.90
CA VAL A 41 3.84 26.61 6.00
C VAL A 41 5.02 25.84 6.61
N GLY A 42 6.02 26.54 7.13
CA GLY A 42 7.17 25.92 7.78
C GLY A 42 6.79 25.08 9.01
N TRP A 43 5.84 25.58 9.81
CA TRP A 43 5.27 24.82 10.93
C TRP A 43 4.55 23.55 10.45
N SER A 44 3.68 23.67 9.45
CA SER A 44 2.92 22.54 8.90
C SER A 44 3.82 21.45 8.28
N VAL A 45 4.84 21.86 7.52
CA VAL A 45 5.85 20.92 7.00
C VAL A 45 6.65 20.30 8.14
N GLY A 46 7.02 21.09 9.15
CA GLY A 46 7.71 20.61 10.34
C GLY A 46 6.93 19.50 11.06
N GLU A 47 5.61 19.68 11.22
CA GLU A 47 4.72 18.66 11.79
C GLU A 47 4.67 17.40 10.92
N ALA A 48 4.58 17.54 9.60
CA ALA A 48 4.62 16.41 8.66
C ALA A 48 5.94 15.63 8.73
N LEU A 49 7.05 16.30 9.00
CA LEU A 49 8.37 15.66 9.11
C LEU A 49 8.64 15.01 10.47
N THR A 50 7.87 15.37 11.51
CA THR A 50 8.18 14.99 12.90
C THR A 50 7.14 14.07 13.54
N TYR A 51 6.02 13.77 12.88
CA TYR A 51 5.03 12.85 13.45
C TYR A 51 5.59 11.43 13.63
N PRO A 52 5.17 10.68 14.67
CA PRO A 52 5.68 9.33 14.95
C PRO A 52 5.48 8.35 13.78
N GLY A 53 6.46 7.47 13.54
CA GLY A 53 6.38 6.41 12.53
C GLY A 53 7.66 6.25 11.71
N ASP A 54 7.71 5.18 10.93
CA ASP A 54 8.93 4.75 10.23
C ASP A 54 9.02 5.26 8.78
N ASP A 55 8.07 6.10 8.33
CA ASP A 55 8.04 6.64 6.97
C ASP A 55 9.28 7.49 6.65
N SER A 56 9.80 7.34 5.43
CA SER A 56 10.89 8.18 4.93
C SER A 56 10.48 9.64 4.71
N THR A 57 11.47 10.55 4.73
CA THR A 57 11.27 11.98 4.48
C THR A 57 10.56 12.25 3.15
N ALA A 58 10.91 11.48 2.10
CA ALA A 58 10.27 11.60 0.80
C ALA A 58 8.78 11.23 0.87
N ALA A 59 8.44 10.12 1.51
CA ALA A 59 7.06 9.69 1.70
C ALA A 59 6.22 10.70 2.50
N ARG A 60 6.80 11.26 3.57
CA ARG A 60 6.18 12.29 4.41
C ARG A 60 5.87 13.58 3.64
N LEU A 61 6.84 14.08 2.87
CA LEU A 61 6.68 15.30 2.07
C LEU A 61 5.69 15.10 0.92
N ALA A 62 5.74 13.97 0.23
CA ALA A 62 4.79 13.63 -0.82
C ALA A 62 3.36 13.53 -0.26
N GLY A 63 3.21 12.93 0.93
CA GLY A 63 1.93 12.86 1.66
C GLY A 63 1.39 14.24 2.03
N TRP A 64 2.24 15.10 2.62
CA TRP A 64 1.88 16.47 2.98
C TRP A 64 1.47 17.30 1.76
N ALA A 65 2.21 17.23 0.67
CA ALA A 65 1.89 17.98 -0.55
C ALA A 65 0.53 17.56 -1.13
N ARG A 66 0.23 16.26 -1.17
CA ARG A 66 -1.08 15.75 -1.62
C ARG A 66 -2.24 16.26 -0.76
N GLU A 67 -2.08 16.31 0.56
CA GLU A 67 -3.09 16.86 1.49
C GLU A 67 -3.32 18.36 1.33
N HIS A 68 -2.39 19.07 0.70
CA HIS A 68 -2.49 20.52 0.46
C HIS A 68 -2.81 20.84 -1.00
N GLU A 69 -3.51 19.95 -1.70
CA GLU A 69 -3.96 20.12 -3.10
C GLU A 69 -2.81 20.23 -4.12
N LEU A 70 -1.59 19.82 -3.73
CA LEU A 70 -0.41 19.79 -4.61
C LEU A 70 -0.16 18.40 -5.20
N GLY A 71 -1.15 17.51 -5.19
CA GLY A 71 -1.02 16.15 -5.71
C GLY A 71 -0.53 16.12 -7.16
N PHE A 72 -1.01 17.03 -8.01
CA PHE A 72 -0.56 17.16 -9.40
C PHE A 72 0.94 17.50 -9.54
N VAL A 73 1.53 18.18 -8.54
CA VAL A 73 2.98 18.47 -8.52
C VAL A 73 3.74 17.20 -8.18
N VAL A 74 3.26 16.47 -7.16
CA VAL A 74 3.87 15.21 -6.74
C VAL A 74 3.83 14.20 -7.87
N ASP A 75 2.68 14.04 -8.53
CA ASP A 75 2.53 13.13 -9.68
C ASP A 75 3.48 13.51 -10.83
N LYS A 76 3.63 14.80 -11.14
CA LYS A 76 4.59 15.25 -12.17
C LYS A 76 6.04 14.93 -11.79
N LEU A 77 6.41 15.11 -10.52
CA LEU A 77 7.76 14.79 -10.04
C LEU A 77 8.00 13.28 -10.03
N GLU A 78 7.01 12.48 -9.63
CA GLU A 78 7.07 11.02 -9.68
C GLU A 78 7.22 10.52 -11.12
N ASN A 79 6.47 11.11 -12.07
CA ASN A 79 6.57 10.75 -13.49
C ASN A 79 7.93 11.14 -14.08
N LEU A 80 8.44 12.33 -13.75
CA LEU A 80 9.79 12.74 -14.16
C LEU A 80 10.86 11.82 -13.57
N GLN A 81 10.73 11.44 -12.29
CA GLN A 81 11.64 10.49 -11.64
C GLN A 81 11.61 9.13 -12.34
N TYR A 82 10.43 8.65 -12.72
CA TYR A 82 10.27 7.40 -13.47
C TYR A 82 10.91 7.48 -14.86
N GLU A 83 10.78 8.61 -15.56
CA GLU A 83 11.44 8.82 -16.86
C GLU A 83 12.96 8.86 -16.75
N MET A 84 13.49 9.38 -15.63
CA MET A 84 14.94 9.45 -15.37
C MET A 84 15.53 8.10 -14.92
N ASP A 85 14.78 7.31 -14.15
CA ASP A 85 15.23 6.03 -13.59
C ASP A 85 14.13 4.95 -13.72
N PRO A 86 13.81 4.52 -14.95
CA PRO A 86 12.82 3.48 -15.17
C PRO A 86 13.36 2.13 -14.69
N PRO A 87 12.48 1.19 -14.30
CA PRO A 87 12.90 -0.16 -13.94
C PRO A 87 13.72 -0.83 -15.04
N LYS A 88 14.71 -1.61 -14.61
CA LYS A 88 15.62 -2.29 -15.50
C LYS A 88 14.89 -3.35 -16.34
N VAL A 89 15.06 -3.28 -17.66
CA VAL A 89 14.64 -4.34 -18.58
C VAL A 89 15.78 -5.36 -18.73
N GLY A 90 15.44 -6.64 -18.60
CA GLY A 90 16.34 -7.78 -18.67
C GLY A 90 17.17 -7.99 -17.40
N GLY A 91 18.19 -8.84 -17.52
CA GLY A 91 19.10 -9.17 -16.43
C GLY A 91 18.64 -10.37 -15.59
N SER A 92 19.47 -10.72 -14.61
CA SER A 92 19.21 -11.83 -13.67
C SER A 92 18.78 -11.31 -12.31
N LEU A 93 17.99 -12.12 -11.60
CA LEU A 93 17.73 -11.90 -10.19
C LEU A 93 19.05 -11.82 -9.38
N PRO A 94 19.06 -11.08 -8.27
CA PRO A 94 20.15 -11.13 -7.30
C PRO A 94 20.44 -12.55 -6.81
N SER A 95 21.68 -12.83 -6.43
CA SER A 95 22.11 -14.15 -5.94
C SER A 95 21.31 -14.61 -4.71
N GLU A 96 20.99 -13.68 -3.82
CA GLU A 96 20.13 -13.84 -2.65
C GLU A 96 18.73 -14.38 -3.04
N SER A 97 18.07 -13.73 -4.00
CA SER A 97 16.76 -14.12 -4.52
C SER A 97 16.80 -15.50 -5.21
N LEU A 98 17.84 -15.77 -6.02
CA LEU A 98 18.04 -17.08 -6.63
C LEU A 98 18.26 -18.17 -5.57
N ALA A 99 19.05 -17.90 -4.54
CA ALA A 99 19.27 -18.83 -3.43
C ALA A 99 17.97 -19.09 -2.67
N ARG A 100 17.15 -18.06 -2.47
CA ARG A 100 15.83 -18.15 -1.82
C ARG A 100 14.88 -19.08 -2.59
N MET A 101 14.77 -18.92 -3.91
CA MET A 101 13.96 -19.81 -4.76
C MET A 101 14.50 -21.24 -4.76
N ARG A 102 15.83 -21.43 -4.91
CA ARG A 102 16.45 -22.76 -4.88
C ARG A 102 16.20 -23.51 -3.57
N ARG A 103 16.24 -22.81 -2.43
CA ARG A 103 15.90 -23.42 -1.12
C ARG A 103 14.46 -23.94 -1.11
N ALA A 104 13.51 -23.26 -1.76
CA ALA A 104 12.14 -23.73 -1.87
C ALA A 104 12.02 -25.00 -2.74
N ALA A 105 12.84 -25.13 -3.80
CA ALA A 105 12.83 -26.31 -4.66
C ALA A 105 13.33 -27.60 -3.97
N VAL A 106 14.25 -27.46 -3.03
CA VAL A 106 14.91 -28.61 -2.36
C VAL A 106 14.34 -28.85 -0.96
N ALA A 107 13.47 -27.97 -0.46
CA ALA A 107 12.83 -28.14 0.84
C ALA A 107 12.03 -29.47 0.87
N PRO A 108 12.19 -30.30 1.92
CA PRO A 108 11.43 -31.53 2.03
C PRO A 108 9.93 -31.21 2.06
N PRO A 109 9.08 -32.10 1.52
CA PRO A 109 7.64 -31.92 1.60
C PRO A 109 7.24 -31.75 3.06
N VAL A 110 6.56 -30.65 3.37
CA VAL A 110 5.91 -30.51 4.68
C VAL A 110 4.81 -31.57 4.71
N ALA A 111 4.94 -32.58 5.58
CA ALA A 111 3.91 -33.59 5.76
C ALA A 111 2.61 -32.87 6.12
N ALA A 112 1.59 -32.98 5.27
CA ALA A 112 0.29 -32.36 5.51
C ALA A 112 -0.29 -32.94 6.82
N ARG A 113 -0.28 -32.14 7.89
CA ARG A 113 -1.01 -32.47 9.12
C ARG A 113 -2.42 -31.94 8.99
N ASP A 114 -3.40 -32.77 9.34
CA ASP A 114 -4.83 -32.45 9.34
C ASP A 114 -5.35 -31.85 8.02
N GLY A 115 -4.79 -32.30 6.89
CA GLY A 115 -5.33 -32.03 5.56
C GLY A 115 -5.07 -30.64 4.98
N LEU A 116 -4.14 -29.83 5.52
CA LEU A 116 -3.70 -28.58 4.89
C LEU A 116 -2.33 -28.76 4.19
N PRO A 117 -2.30 -29.16 2.90
CA PRO A 117 -1.04 -29.31 2.16
C PRO A 117 -0.47 -27.95 1.73
N LEU A 118 0.79 -27.97 1.30
CA LEU A 118 1.33 -26.88 0.51
C LEU A 118 0.56 -26.76 -0.82
N ARG A 119 0.38 -25.53 -1.28
CA ARG A 119 -0.27 -25.24 -2.54
C ARG A 119 0.55 -25.80 -3.72
N SER A 120 -0.14 -26.23 -4.77
CA SER A 120 0.52 -26.65 -6.01
C SER A 120 1.35 -25.48 -6.58
N PRO A 121 2.52 -25.78 -7.18
CA PRO A 121 3.38 -24.73 -7.75
C PRO A 121 2.61 -23.80 -8.68
N MET A 122 2.77 -22.49 -8.47
CA MET A 122 2.23 -21.47 -9.34
C MET A 122 2.94 -21.51 -10.69
N ARG A 123 2.20 -21.39 -11.78
CA ARG A 123 2.78 -21.34 -13.13
C ARG A 123 3.66 -20.08 -13.29
N PRO A 124 4.97 -20.21 -13.54
CA PRO A 124 5.85 -19.06 -13.71
C PRO A 124 5.42 -18.17 -14.90
N PRO A 125 5.47 -16.83 -14.77
CA PRO A 125 5.18 -15.92 -15.88
C PRO A 125 6.24 -15.95 -16.99
N VAL A 126 7.48 -16.34 -16.65
CA VAL A 126 8.64 -16.26 -17.54
C VAL A 126 9.19 -17.67 -17.83
N ALA A 127 9.49 -17.93 -19.10
CA ALA A 127 10.11 -19.17 -19.57
C ALA A 127 11.57 -18.94 -20.04
N PRO A 128 12.49 -19.88 -19.77
CA PRO A 128 12.33 -21.05 -18.91
C PRO A 128 12.20 -20.64 -17.43
N ALA A 129 11.52 -21.47 -16.64
CA ALA A 129 11.37 -21.25 -15.20
C ALA A 129 12.73 -21.39 -14.47
N LEU A 130 12.95 -20.58 -13.44
CA LEU A 130 14.08 -20.74 -12.54
C LEU A 130 13.81 -21.88 -11.54
N ALA A 131 14.88 -22.47 -11.00
CA ALA A 131 14.76 -23.51 -9.99
C ALA A 131 14.03 -22.98 -8.74
N GLY A 132 12.85 -23.53 -8.45
CA GLY A 132 12.01 -23.15 -7.32
C GLY A 132 11.09 -21.94 -7.56
N GLU A 133 11.09 -21.39 -8.77
CA GLU A 133 10.16 -20.33 -9.17
C GLU A 133 8.72 -20.85 -9.11
N GLY A 134 7.84 -20.14 -8.39
CA GLY A 134 6.44 -20.53 -8.19
C GLY A 134 6.23 -21.70 -7.21
N VAL A 135 7.27 -22.31 -6.65
CA VAL A 135 7.14 -23.37 -5.63
C VAL A 135 6.75 -22.74 -4.29
N TRP A 136 5.65 -23.22 -3.70
CA TRP A 136 5.16 -22.74 -2.41
C TRP A 136 5.93 -23.37 -1.25
N ARG A 137 6.13 -22.57 -0.20
CA ARG A 137 6.70 -23.03 1.08
C ARG A 137 5.89 -22.49 2.24
N ALA A 138 5.93 -23.19 3.38
CA ALA A 138 5.39 -22.66 4.62
C ALA A 138 6.22 -21.44 5.06
N LEU A 139 5.53 -20.34 5.37
CA LEU A 139 6.14 -19.18 6.03
C LEU A 139 5.83 -19.18 7.53
N VAL A 140 4.60 -19.53 7.89
CA VAL A 140 4.17 -19.70 9.29
C VAL A 140 3.35 -20.98 9.39
N SER A 141 3.67 -21.79 10.40
CA SER A 141 2.91 -22.99 10.72
C SER A 141 2.40 -22.95 12.15
N VAL A 142 1.11 -23.22 12.34
CA VAL A 142 0.47 -23.28 13.66
C VAL A 142 -0.02 -24.70 13.88
N HIS A 143 0.39 -25.32 14.99
CA HIS A 143 0.17 -26.74 15.28
C HIS A 143 0.60 -27.68 14.12
N GLY A 144 1.63 -27.30 13.36
CA GLY A 144 2.13 -28.06 12.21
C GLY A 144 1.32 -27.89 10.92
N ARG A 145 0.30 -27.02 10.89
CA ARG A 145 -0.45 -26.65 9.69
C ARG A 145 0.15 -25.39 9.05
N PRO A 146 0.55 -25.40 7.77
CA PRO A 146 1.16 -24.25 7.11
C PRO A 146 0.11 -23.22 6.69
N ILE A 147 -0.40 -22.46 7.66
CA ILE A 147 -1.53 -21.53 7.47
C ILE A 147 -1.14 -20.25 6.72
N VAL A 148 0.15 -19.90 6.69
CA VAL A 148 0.71 -18.89 5.79
C VAL A 148 1.76 -19.53 4.91
N GLN A 149 1.58 -19.42 3.60
CA GLN A 149 2.48 -19.97 2.59
C GLN A 149 2.96 -18.85 1.66
N GLY A 150 4.13 -19.03 1.05
CA GLY A 150 4.66 -18.05 0.10
C GLY A 150 5.46 -18.66 -1.02
N THR A 151 5.52 -17.93 -2.13
CA THR A 151 6.36 -18.24 -3.28
C THR A 151 6.89 -16.95 -3.92
N TYR A 152 7.86 -17.10 -4.82
CA TYR A 152 8.43 -16.01 -5.59
C TYR A 152 8.42 -16.33 -7.07
N VAL A 153 8.20 -15.31 -7.89
CA VAL A 153 8.30 -15.38 -9.34
C VAL A 153 8.91 -14.14 -9.93
N ARG A 154 9.48 -14.24 -11.12
CA ARG A 154 9.72 -13.05 -11.94
C ARG A 154 8.37 -12.49 -12.39
N PRO A 155 8.19 -11.16 -12.36
CA PRO A 155 6.88 -10.55 -12.60
C PRO A 155 6.43 -10.66 -14.05
N ASP A 156 7.34 -10.43 -15.00
CA ASP A 156 7.09 -10.52 -16.44
C ASP A 156 8.40 -10.74 -17.22
N ALA A 157 8.27 -10.96 -18.53
CA ALA A 157 9.39 -11.30 -19.41
C ALA A 157 10.34 -10.14 -19.70
N ALA A 158 9.96 -8.89 -19.42
CA ALA A 158 10.82 -7.73 -19.56
C ALA A 158 11.59 -7.44 -18.27
N HIS A 159 10.96 -7.53 -17.10
CA HIS A 159 11.56 -7.15 -15.80
C HIS A 159 12.19 -8.34 -15.07
N THR A 160 13.01 -9.12 -15.76
CA THR A 160 13.53 -10.41 -15.28
C THR A 160 14.56 -10.32 -14.14
N SER A 161 15.10 -9.13 -13.87
CA SER A 161 15.95 -8.88 -12.70
C SER A 161 15.18 -8.58 -11.41
N TYR A 162 13.85 -8.51 -11.46
CA TYR A 162 12.99 -8.28 -10.31
C TYR A 162 12.24 -9.54 -9.91
N GLU A 163 11.90 -9.65 -8.64
CA GLU A 163 10.99 -10.67 -8.13
C GLU A 163 9.72 -10.04 -7.56
N ALA A 164 8.63 -10.79 -7.66
CA ALA A 164 7.39 -10.57 -6.93
C ALA A 164 7.21 -11.71 -5.94
N ALA A 165 6.74 -11.39 -4.75
CA ALA A 165 6.34 -12.37 -3.76
C ALA A 165 4.83 -12.55 -3.79
N VAL A 166 4.39 -13.80 -3.69
CA VAL A 166 2.99 -14.17 -3.56
C VAL A 166 2.83 -14.91 -2.24
N ALA A 167 1.92 -14.46 -1.40
CA ALA A 167 1.54 -15.14 -0.18
C ALA A 167 0.10 -15.65 -0.27
N TRP A 168 -0.14 -16.77 0.40
CA TRP A 168 -1.46 -17.37 0.59
C TRP A 168 -1.69 -17.53 2.09
N VAL A 169 -2.89 -17.20 2.55
CA VAL A 169 -3.30 -17.30 3.94
C VAL A 169 -4.59 -18.10 4.02
N SER A 170 -4.59 -19.18 4.83
CA SER A 170 -5.76 -20.00 5.11
C SER A 170 -6.81 -19.17 5.83
N ALA A 171 -7.93 -18.83 5.19
CA ALA A 171 -8.95 -18.00 5.81
C ALA A 171 -9.71 -18.75 6.91
N LYS A 172 -9.92 -20.06 6.73
CA LYS A 172 -10.58 -20.93 7.71
C LYS A 172 -9.78 -21.15 9.00
N ASP A 173 -8.46 -20.92 8.95
CA ASP A 173 -7.54 -21.05 10.07
C ASP A 173 -7.02 -19.69 10.55
N SER A 174 -7.57 -18.57 10.01
CA SER A 174 -7.16 -17.22 10.40
C SER A 174 -8.32 -16.29 10.83
N ARG A 175 -8.02 -15.31 11.69
CA ARG A 175 -8.85 -14.13 11.98
C ARG A 175 -8.17 -12.88 11.43
N PHE A 176 -8.95 -11.98 10.86
CA PHE A 176 -8.46 -10.76 10.23
C PHE A 176 -8.93 -9.51 11.00
N GLN A 177 -8.02 -8.58 11.24
CA GLN A 177 -8.32 -7.33 11.94
C GLN A 177 -7.81 -6.15 11.13
N LEU A 178 -8.71 -5.20 10.83
CA LEU A 178 -8.36 -3.94 10.18
C LEU A 178 -7.91 -2.94 11.25
N HIS A 179 -6.73 -2.37 11.05
CA HIS A 179 -6.19 -1.28 11.86
C HIS A 179 -6.22 0.03 11.08
N PRO A 180 -6.68 1.14 11.68
CA PRO A 180 -6.52 2.45 11.10
C PRO A 180 -5.05 2.88 11.23
N GLY A 181 -4.57 3.78 10.39
CA GLY A 181 -3.29 4.44 10.61
C GLY A 181 -3.42 5.69 11.47
N LEU A 182 -2.29 6.25 11.85
CA LEU A 182 -2.19 7.50 12.62
C LEU A 182 -2.75 8.69 11.82
N ARG A 183 -2.55 8.71 10.50
CA ARG A 183 -3.00 9.79 9.60
C ARG A 183 -4.05 9.32 8.60
N GLU A 184 -3.83 8.19 7.93
CA GLU A 184 -4.83 7.58 7.05
C GLU A 184 -5.60 6.51 7.81
N PRO A 185 -6.93 6.45 7.71
CA PRO A 185 -7.79 7.04 6.68
C PRO A 185 -8.29 8.47 6.98
N GLY A 186 -7.78 9.11 8.03
CA GLY A 186 -8.30 10.35 8.60
C GLY A 186 -9.31 10.09 9.72
N GLY A 187 -9.49 11.07 10.60
CA GLY A 187 -10.34 10.93 11.79
C GLY A 187 -9.64 10.25 12.97
N SER A 188 -10.42 9.74 13.93
CA SER A 188 -9.88 9.10 15.15
C SER A 188 -10.67 7.85 15.54
N PHE A 189 -9.93 6.77 15.76
CA PHE A 189 -10.45 5.43 16.00
C PHE A 189 -9.97 4.89 17.35
N ALA A 190 -10.75 3.96 17.92
CA ALA A 190 -10.38 3.30 19.17
C ALA A 190 -9.34 2.20 18.97
N VAL A 191 -9.34 1.56 17.80
CA VAL A 191 -8.33 0.57 17.41
C VAL A 191 -7.00 1.31 17.21
N PRO A 192 -5.90 0.87 17.85
CA PRO A 192 -4.62 1.56 17.75
C PRO A 192 -4.02 1.43 16.35
N PRO A 193 -3.22 2.43 15.90
CA PRO A 193 -2.50 2.37 14.64
C PRO A 193 -1.22 1.55 14.72
N SER A 194 -1.27 0.48 15.50
CA SER A 194 -0.16 -0.45 15.74
C SER A 194 -0.73 -1.77 16.24
N ILE A 195 0.13 -2.77 16.39
CA ILE A 195 -0.14 -4.02 17.10
C ILE A 195 0.63 -3.95 18.43
N PRO A 196 0.00 -3.48 19.52
CA PRO A 196 0.67 -3.28 20.79
C PRO A 196 1.18 -4.60 21.38
N LYS A 197 2.21 -4.50 22.23
CA LYS A 197 2.62 -5.61 23.08
C LYS A 197 1.41 -6.09 23.91
N GLY A 198 1.19 -7.40 23.96
CA GLY A 198 0.01 -8.02 24.58
C GLY A 198 -1.17 -8.27 23.63
N GLN A 199 -1.12 -7.77 22.39
CA GLN A 199 -2.09 -8.09 21.32
C GLN A 199 -1.45 -8.86 20.16
N ARG A 200 -0.29 -9.49 20.40
CA ARG A 200 0.50 -10.19 19.36
C ARG A 200 0.41 -11.71 19.46
N THR A 201 -0.20 -12.25 20.51
CA THR A 201 -0.38 -13.69 20.68
C THR A 201 -1.18 -14.24 19.49
N GLY A 202 -0.59 -15.22 18.79
CA GLY A 202 -1.20 -15.82 17.60
C GLY A 202 -1.11 -14.98 16.33
N LEU A 203 -0.42 -13.83 16.33
CA LEU A 203 -0.17 -13.05 15.12
C LEU A 203 0.67 -13.87 14.13
N VAL A 204 0.25 -13.94 12.87
CA VAL A 204 0.91 -14.75 11.83
C VAL A 204 1.22 -13.99 10.55
N ALA A 205 0.46 -12.95 10.22
CA ALA A 205 0.76 -12.11 9.06
C ALA A 205 0.23 -10.68 9.23
N SER A 206 0.73 -9.77 8.40
CA SER A 206 0.17 -8.43 8.21
C SER A 206 0.44 -7.90 6.80
N TRP A 207 -0.36 -6.94 6.34
CA TRP A 207 -0.15 -6.24 5.07
C TRP A 207 -0.68 -4.81 5.08
N ASN A 208 -0.23 -4.00 4.12
CA ASN A 208 -0.61 -2.60 3.99
C ASN A 208 -2.07 -2.43 3.54
N GLY A 209 -2.67 -1.29 3.87
CA GLY A 209 -3.96 -0.86 3.36
C GLY A 209 -3.93 -0.34 1.92
N GLY A 210 -5.05 0.26 1.52
CA GLY A 210 -5.22 0.87 0.19
C GLY A 210 -4.63 2.27 0.06
N PHE A 211 -4.89 2.91 -1.08
CA PHE A 211 -4.58 4.33 -1.30
C PHE A 211 -5.23 5.22 -0.24
N LYS A 212 -4.67 6.42 -0.05
CA LYS A 212 -5.19 7.41 0.91
C LYS A 212 -6.67 7.69 0.71
N ILE A 213 -7.40 7.80 1.81
CA ILE A 213 -8.80 8.23 1.80
C ILE A 213 -8.86 9.76 1.73
N THR A 214 -7.97 10.44 2.45
CA THR A 214 -8.01 11.89 2.68
C THR A 214 -7.79 12.75 1.43
N ASP A 215 -7.06 12.23 0.43
CA ASP A 215 -6.84 12.89 -0.86
C ASP A 215 -7.75 12.36 -1.99
N GLY A 216 -8.69 11.47 -1.65
CA GLY A 216 -9.60 10.84 -2.61
C GLY A 216 -8.96 9.77 -3.50
N GLY A 217 -7.65 9.50 -3.38
CA GLY A 217 -6.91 8.54 -4.21
C GLY A 217 -7.48 7.13 -4.14
N SER A 218 -8.04 6.74 -3.00
CA SER A 218 -8.72 5.45 -2.81
C SER A 218 -10.01 5.27 -3.59
N ARG A 219 -10.67 6.37 -4.01
CA ARG A 219 -11.98 6.35 -4.69
C ARG A 219 -13.00 5.44 -3.99
N GLY A 220 -13.02 5.50 -2.67
CA GLY A 220 -13.86 4.70 -1.79
C GLY A 220 -13.66 5.12 -0.34
N GLY A 221 -14.38 4.47 0.56
CA GLY A 221 -14.38 4.81 1.98
C GLY A 221 -13.68 3.79 2.88
N PHE A 222 -13.64 4.16 4.15
CA PHE A 222 -13.18 3.33 5.25
C PHE A 222 -14.27 3.27 6.32
N LEU A 223 -14.49 2.10 6.89
CA LEU A 223 -15.33 1.87 8.07
C LEU A 223 -14.55 1.02 9.06
N LEU A 224 -14.59 1.39 10.34
CA LEU A 224 -14.14 0.52 11.43
C LEU A 224 -14.93 0.79 12.70
N ALA A 225 -15.49 -0.27 13.28
CA ALA A 225 -16.27 -0.22 14.51
C ALA A 225 -17.37 0.86 14.50
N GLY A 226 -18.09 0.99 13.38
CA GLY A 226 -19.19 1.95 13.21
C GLY A 226 -18.76 3.39 12.91
N LYS A 227 -17.46 3.69 12.84
CA LYS A 227 -16.93 4.99 12.42
C LYS A 227 -16.45 4.93 10.98
N THR A 228 -16.79 5.94 10.19
CA THR A 228 -16.34 6.06 8.80
C THR A 228 -15.31 7.18 8.61
N ALA A 229 -14.45 7.00 7.63
CA ALA A 229 -13.68 8.07 7.00
C ALA A 229 -13.90 7.99 5.49
N GLY A 230 -14.28 9.12 4.86
CA GLY A 230 -14.86 9.11 3.52
C GLY A 230 -16.22 8.39 3.47
N GLU A 231 -16.71 8.11 2.27
CA GLU A 231 -17.99 7.44 2.01
C GLU A 231 -17.77 6.08 1.34
N LEU A 232 -18.50 5.05 1.79
CA LEU A 232 -18.51 3.77 1.10
C LEU A 232 -19.25 3.92 -0.22
N ARG A 233 -18.58 3.55 -1.32
CA ARG A 233 -19.08 3.70 -2.70
C ARG A 233 -19.51 2.34 -3.26
N ASP A 234 -20.71 2.28 -3.81
CA ASP A 234 -21.15 1.13 -4.62
C ASP A 234 -20.28 0.97 -5.86
N GLY A 235 -19.97 -0.28 -6.21
CA GLY A 235 -19.06 -0.61 -7.30
C GLY A 235 -17.57 -0.64 -6.93
N ALA A 236 -17.18 -0.08 -5.77
CA ALA A 236 -15.79 -0.11 -5.34
C ALA A 236 -15.36 -1.50 -4.85
N ALA A 237 -14.13 -1.87 -5.15
CA ALA A 237 -13.52 -3.06 -4.57
C ALA A 237 -13.29 -2.86 -3.08
N SER A 238 -13.61 -3.89 -2.29
CA SER A 238 -13.67 -3.79 -0.83
C SER A 238 -13.13 -5.05 -0.15
N GLU A 239 -12.27 -4.86 0.86
CA GLU A 239 -12.04 -5.81 1.94
C GLU A 239 -13.09 -5.56 3.03
N VAL A 240 -13.85 -6.59 3.41
CA VAL A 240 -14.90 -6.50 4.44
C VAL A 240 -14.56 -7.48 5.56
N PHE A 241 -14.47 -6.95 6.77
CA PHE A 241 -14.08 -7.64 8.00
C PHE A 241 -15.33 -7.88 8.85
N TYR A 242 -15.50 -9.11 9.30
CA TYR A 242 -16.69 -9.55 10.03
C TYR A 242 -16.40 -9.79 11.51
N ARG A 243 -17.44 -9.73 12.34
CA ARG A 243 -17.35 -9.91 13.80
C ARG A 243 -16.79 -11.28 14.20
N ASP A 244 -17.01 -12.31 13.40
CA ASP A 244 -16.42 -13.64 13.61
C ASP A 244 -14.94 -13.72 13.22
N GLY A 245 -14.37 -12.60 12.77
CA GLY A 245 -13.00 -12.42 12.31
C GLY A 245 -12.74 -12.98 10.91
N SER A 246 -13.76 -13.36 10.15
CA SER A 246 -13.61 -13.68 8.72
C SER A 246 -13.43 -12.40 7.89
N ILE A 247 -12.90 -12.56 6.68
CA ILE A 247 -12.75 -11.51 5.67
C ILE A 247 -13.43 -11.95 4.37
N ARG A 248 -14.02 -11.00 3.64
CA ARG A 248 -14.42 -11.20 2.25
C ARG A 248 -13.93 -10.04 1.40
N ILE A 249 -13.55 -10.35 0.17
CA ILE A 249 -13.06 -9.37 -0.82
C ILE A 249 -14.00 -9.40 -2.01
N GLY A 250 -14.45 -8.25 -2.51
CA GLY A 250 -15.39 -8.18 -3.64
C GLY A 250 -15.89 -6.76 -3.91
N VAL A 251 -16.90 -6.66 -4.77
CA VAL A 251 -17.53 -5.37 -5.12
C VAL A 251 -18.62 -5.00 -4.12
N TRP A 252 -18.52 -3.81 -3.53
CA TRP A 252 -19.57 -3.25 -2.67
C TRP A 252 -20.85 -2.96 -3.46
N GLY A 253 -22.00 -3.31 -2.90
CA GLY A 253 -23.31 -3.22 -3.56
C GLY A 253 -23.64 -4.41 -4.50
N ARG A 254 -22.64 -5.21 -4.91
CA ARG A 254 -22.84 -6.40 -5.77
C ARG A 254 -22.61 -7.71 -5.02
N ASP A 255 -21.40 -7.88 -4.49
CA ASP A 255 -20.97 -9.10 -3.79
C ASP A 255 -21.11 -8.95 -2.26
N LEU A 256 -20.95 -7.71 -1.80
CA LEU A 256 -20.83 -7.33 -0.40
C LEU A 256 -21.78 -6.15 -0.13
N ARG A 257 -22.36 -6.12 1.07
CA ARG A 257 -23.21 -5.02 1.52
C ARG A 257 -23.08 -4.88 3.03
N MET A 258 -23.56 -3.75 3.55
CA MET A 258 -23.62 -3.56 4.99
C MET A 258 -24.53 -4.62 5.63
N THR A 259 -24.07 -5.23 6.72
CA THR A 259 -24.85 -6.12 7.59
C THR A 259 -24.47 -5.86 9.05
N PRO A 260 -25.27 -6.31 10.02
CA PRO A 260 -24.90 -6.22 11.44
C PRO A 260 -23.59 -6.94 11.81
N GLU A 261 -23.12 -7.87 10.98
CA GLU A 261 -21.88 -8.62 11.21
C GLU A 261 -20.63 -7.90 10.69
N VAL A 262 -20.78 -6.87 9.85
CA VAL A 262 -19.66 -6.07 9.34
C VAL A 262 -19.10 -5.19 10.46
N VAL A 263 -17.82 -5.35 10.75
CA VAL A 263 -17.09 -4.53 11.74
C VAL A 263 -16.07 -3.61 11.09
N GLY A 264 -15.64 -3.90 9.87
CA GLY A 264 -14.76 -3.03 9.10
C GLY A 264 -14.96 -3.17 7.60
N VAL A 265 -14.72 -2.09 6.87
CA VAL A 265 -14.70 -2.05 5.40
C VAL A 265 -13.53 -1.19 4.97
N ARG A 266 -12.67 -1.71 4.10
CA ARG A 266 -11.64 -0.94 3.42
C ARG A 266 -11.87 -1.02 1.92
N GLN A 267 -12.22 0.10 1.31
CA GLN A 267 -12.37 0.16 -0.15
C GLN A 267 -11.12 0.71 -0.80
N CYS A 268 -10.78 0.23 -1.99
CA CYS A 268 -9.65 0.75 -2.76
C CYS A 268 -9.86 0.48 -4.25
N LEU A 269 -10.16 1.53 -5.00
CA LEU A 269 -10.35 1.51 -6.45
C LEU A 269 -11.40 0.44 -6.88
N ASP A 270 -11.15 -0.24 -8.00
CA ASP A 270 -12.02 -1.26 -8.57
C ASP A 270 -11.28 -2.61 -8.65
N LEU A 271 -12.02 -3.72 -8.83
CA LEU A 271 -11.41 -5.04 -8.98
C LEU A 271 -10.50 -5.10 -10.21
N MET A 272 -9.37 -5.81 -10.07
CA MET A 272 -8.40 -6.12 -11.12
C MET A 272 -8.61 -7.53 -11.68
N VAL A 273 -9.12 -8.43 -10.84
CA VAL A 273 -9.53 -9.78 -11.20
C VAL A 273 -10.97 -9.95 -10.74
N ASP A 274 -11.83 -10.46 -11.63
CA ASP A 274 -13.23 -10.74 -11.34
C ASP A 274 -13.66 -12.04 -12.05
N GLY A 275 -14.33 -12.93 -11.33
CA GLY A 275 -14.66 -14.26 -11.83
C GLY A 275 -13.45 -15.12 -12.24
N GLY A 276 -12.28 -14.90 -11.61
CA GLY A 276 -11.04 -15.61 -11.92
C GLY A 276 -10.39 -15.22 -13.23
N ARG A 277 -10.72 -14.02 -13.75
CA ARG A 277 -10.11 -13.44 -14.94
C ARG A 277 -9.68 -12.02 -14.69
N VAL A 278 -8.54 -11.62 -15.24
CA VAL A 278 -8.17 -10.21 -15.32
C VAL A 278 -9.28 -9.42 -16.02
N VAL A 279 -9.68 -8.28 -15.45
CA VAL A 279 -10.76 -7.45 -16.00
C VAL A 279 -10.38 -6.89 -17.38
N PRO A 280 -11.36 -6.76 -18.30
CA PRO A 280 -11.07 -6.38 -19.69
C PRO A 280 -10.49 -4.97 -19.84
N ASP A 281 -10.73 -4.09 -18.87
CA ASP A 281 -10.28 -2.71 -18.87
C ASP A 281 -9.00 -2.49 -18.07
N ILE A 282 -8.25 -3.54 -17.70
CA ILE A 282 -7.03 -3.46 -16.86
C ILE A 282 -5.96 -2.48 -17.37
N ASP A 283 -5.94 -2.19 -18.67
CA ASP A 283 -5.02 -1.23 -19.30
C ASP A 283 -5.53 0.22 -19.26
N ASN A 284 -6.65 0.49 -18.59
CA ASN A 284 -7.09 1.86 -18.37
C ASN A 284 -6.16 2.54 -17.35
N ASP A 285 -5.29 3.39 -17.88
CA ASP A 285 -4.25 4.10 -17.15
C ASP A 285 -4.74 4.87 -15.92
N SER A 286 -5.98 5.35 -15.96
CA SER A 286 -6.59 6.14 -14.90
C SER A 286 -7.25 5.31 -13.79
N LYS A 287 -7.39 3.99 -13.92
CA LYS A 287 -8.21 3.18 -13.00
C LYS A 287 -7.46 2.64 -11.77
N TRP A 288 -6.21 2.16 -11.94
CA TRP A 288 -5.43 1.50 -10.87
C TRP A 288 -4.14 2.25 -10.52
N GLY A 289 -4.23 3.57 -10.46
CA GLY A 289 -3.17 4.47 -10.00
C GLY A 289 -3.54 5.95 -10.17
N ALA A 290 -2.60 6.85 -9.87
CA ALA A 290 -2.75 8.27 -10.15
C ALA A 290 -2.48 8.52 -11.65
N THR A 291 -3.43 9.16 -12.35
CA THR A 291 -3.40 9.56 -13.77
C THR A 291 -2.94 8.49 -14.77
N ASP A 292 -1.64 8.25 -14.88
CA ASP A 292 -0.97 7.37 -15.84
C ASP A 292 -0.06 6.32 -15.18
N GLN A 293 -0.10 6.22 -13.85
CA GLN A 293 0.75 5.29 -13.10
C GLN A 293 0.35 3.82 -13.31
N SER A 294 -0.84 3.49 -13.83
CA SER A 294 -1.26 2.09 -14.03
C SER A 294 -0.35 1.32 -15.00
N ARG A 295 0.17 1.98 -16.03
CA ARG A 295 1.19 1.43 -16.96
C ARG A 295 2.62 1.43 -16.42
N MET A 296 2.91 2.23 -15.39
CA MET A 296 4.25 2.32 -14.82
C MET A 296 4.57 1.08 -14.00
N TYR A 297 5.80 0.62 -14.13
CA TYR A 297 6.33 -0.49 -13.34
C TYR A 297 6.88 0.07 -12.02
N VAL A 298 6.10 -0.03 -10.96
CA VAL A 298 6.45 0.52 -9.65
C VAL A 298 6.27 -0.52 -8.57
N ALA A 299 6.68 -0.20 -7.34
CA ALA A 299 6.33 -1.04 -6.21
C ALA A 299 4.81 -1.05 -6.05
N ARG A 300 4.19 -2.23 -6.06
CA ARG A 300 2.73 -2.39 -5.89
C ARG A 300 2.42 -3.53 -4.95
N SER A 301 1.28 -3.43 -4.30
CA SER A 301 0.62 -4.57 -3.65
C SER A 301 -0.82 -4.74 -4.09
N GLY A 302 -1.34 -5.94 -3.89
CA GLY A 302 -2.74 -6.28 -4.14
C GLY A 302 -3.18 -7.45 -3.27
N VAL A 303 -4.47 -7.49 -3.00
CA VAL A 303 -5.11 -8.53 -2.19
C VAL A 303 -6.25 -9.17 -2.98
N GLY A 304 -6.39 -10.47 -2.86
CA GLY A 304 -7.45 -11.23 -3.50
C GLY A 304 -7.93 -12.40 -2.66
N VAL A 305 -8.96 -13.06 -3.16
CA VAL A 305 -9.57 -14.22 -2.54
C VAL A 305 -9.69 -15.36 -3.55
N THR A 306 -9.42 -16.60 -3.14
CA THR A 306 -9.63 -17.79 -3.96
C THR A 306 -11.10 -18.21 -3.98
N ALA A 307 -11.46 -19.22 -4.77
CA ALA A 307 -12.83 -19.76 -4.78
C ALA A 307 -13.24 -20.35 -3.42
N GLU A 308 -12.26 -20.88 -2.67
CA GLU A 308 -12.42 -21.49 -1.35
C GLU A 308 -12.50 -20.45 -0.22
N GLY A 309 -12.24 -19.17 -0.52
CA GLY A 309 -12.27 -18.08 0.45
C GLY A 309 -10.92 -17.75 1.09
N ASP A 310 -9.83 -18.39 0.68
CA ASP A 310 -8.49 -18.09 1.18
C ASP A 310 -7.93 -16.79 0.59
N VAL A 311 -7.05 -16.12 1.33
CA VAL A 311 -6.51 -14.82 0.92
C VAL A 311 -5.22 -14.99 0.13
N ILE A 312 -5.09 -14.22 -0.96
CA ILE A 312 -3.87 -14.06 -1.75
C ILE A 312 -3.36 -12.65 -1.57
N MET A 313 -2.06 -12.51 -1.29
CA MET A 313 -1.36 -11.24 -1.28
C MET A 313 -0.25 -11.27 -2.32
N VAL A 314 -0.14 -10.21 -3.13
CA VAL A 314 0.96 -10.04 -4.08
C VAL A 314 1.66 -8.72 -3.77
N VAL A 315 2.99 -8.75 -3.75
CA VAL A 315 3.87 -7.60 -3.53
C VAL A 315 5.08 -7.71 -4.45
N GLY A 316 5.50 -6.61 -5.07
CA GLY A 316 6.68 -6.61 -5.95
C GLY A 316 7.18 -5.21 -6.21
N GLN A 317 8.46 -5.08 -6.57
CA GLN A 317 9.15 -3.78 -6.72
C GLN A 317 8.97 -3.12 -8.10
N ALA A 318 8.61 -3.91 -9.12
CA ALA A 318 8.45 -3.43 -10.50
C ALA A 318 7.24 -4.12 -11.14
N LEU A 319 6.05 -3.63 -10.82
CA LEU A 319 4.77 -4.15 -11.30
C LEU A 319 3.96 -3.03 -11.96
N SER A 320 3.41 -3.31 -13.14
CA SER A 320 2.26 -2.55 -13.66
C SER A 320 0.95 -3.05 -13.02
N ALA A 321 -0.16 -2.34 -13.25
CA ALA A 321 -1.49 -2.82 -12.85
C ALA A 321 -1.80 -4.18 -13.50
N ARG A 322 -1.54 -4.33 -14.80
CA ARG A 322 -1.69 -5.60 -15.52
C ARG A 322 -0.84 -6.71 -14.92
N THR A 323 0.46 -6.45 -14.69
CA THR A 323 1.37 -7.45 -14.12
C THR A 323 0.89 -7.93 -12.75
N LEU A 324 0.44 -7.00 -11.89
CA LEU A 324 -0.15 -7.34 -10.59
C LEU A 324 -1.42 -8.21 -10.74
N ALA A 325 -2.34 -7.84 -11.64
CA ALA A 325 -3.58 -8.59 -11.89
C ALA A 325 -3.31 -10.02 -12.38
N GLU A 326 -2.40 -10.17 -13.34
CA GLU A 326 -2.02 -11.47 -13.92
C GLU A 326 -1.34 -12.37 -12.88
N LEU A 327 -0.55 -11.81 -11.96
CA LEU A 327 0.03 -12.57 -10.85
C LEU A 327 -1.06 -13.04 -9.87
N MET A 328 -2.04 -12.20 -9.54
CA MET A 328 -3.16 -12.58 -8.67
C MET A 328 -4.05 -13.66 -9.32
N GLU A 329 -4.33 -13.54 -10.62
CA GLU A 329 -5.05 -14.56 -11.41
C GLU A 329 -4.29 -15.90 -11.41
N ARG A 330 -2.98 -15.89 -11.69
CA ARG A 330 -2.12 -17.09 -11.66
C ARG A 330 -2.03 -17.72 -10.28
N ALA A 331 -2.12 -16.91 -9.23
CA ALA A 331 -2.20 -17.37 -7.85
C ALA A 331 -3.60 -17.90 -7.48
N GLY A 332 -4.55 -17.93 -8.42
CA GLY A 332 -5.88 -18.50 -8.23
C GLY A 332 -6.88 -17.57 -7.54
N ALA A 333 -6.63 -16.26 -7.51
CA ALA A 333 -7.62 -15.31 -7.04
C ALA A 333 -8.82 -15.30 -8.01
N VAL A 334 -10.04 -15.44 -7.47
CA VAL A 334 -11.27 -15.26 -8.24
C VAL A 334 -11.76 -13.83 -8.21
N ARG A 335 -11.41 -13.08 -7.17
CA ARG A 335 -11.60 -11.62 -7.06
C ARG A 335 -10.36 -11.03 -6.44
N ALA A 336 -9.87 -9.92 -6.98
CA ALA A 336 -8.69 -9.24 -6.44
C ALA A 336 -8.72 -7.74 -6.71
N MET A 337 -8.12 -6.97 -5.81
CA MET A 337 -8.10 -5.52 -5.81
C MET A 337 -6.70 -4.98 -5.56
N PRO A 338 -6.37 -3.77 -6.05
CA PRO A 338 -5.11 -3.14 -5.72
C PRO A 338 -5.11 -2.71 -4.25
N LEU A 339 -3.92 -2.61 -3.70
CA LEU A 339 -3.66 -1.87 -2.49
C LEU A 339 -2.75 -0.69 -2.83
N ASP A 340 -2.21 -0.04 -1.82
CA ASP A 340 -1.30 1.08 -1.99
C ASP A 340 -0.07 0.71 -2.85
N MET A 341 0.53 1.73 -3.48
CA MET A 341 1.71 1.58 -4.36
C MET A 341 2.86 2.45 -3.89
N ASN A 342 3.96 2.55 -4.65
CA ASN A 342 5.19 3.28 -4.32
C ASN A 342 6.04 2.62 -3.23
N ARG A 343 7.35 2.86 -3.22
CA ARG A 343 8.34 2.05 -2.47
C ARG A 343 8.08 1.92 -0.95
N ALA A 344 7.41 2.91 -0.35
CA ALA A 344 7.14 2.93 1.09
C ALA A 344 5.97 2.03 1.52
N TRP A 345 4.95 1.83 0.69
CA TRP A 345 3.65 1.34 1.18
C TRP A 345 3.44 -0.17 1.06
N PRO A 346 3.64 -0.81 -0.10
CA PRO A 346 3.52 -2.25 -0.31
C PRO A 346 4.27 -3.03 0.76
N SER A 347 3.57 -3.92 1.44
CA SER A 347 4.17 -4.75 2.47
C SER A 347 3.38 -6.02 2.72
N PHE A 348 4.11 -7.09 3.00
CA PHE A 348 3.56 -8.30 3.60
C PHE A 348 4.60 -8.85 4.57
N MET A 349 4.20 -9.01 5.83
CA MET A 349 5.04 -9.56 6.88
C MET A 349 4.47 -10.87 7.38
N THR A 350 5.37 -11.73 7.86
CA THR A 350 5.04 -12.95 8.56
C THR A 350 5.58 -12.90 9.97
N TYR A 351 4.88 -13.56 10.89
CA TYR A 351 5.21 -13.57 12.30
C TYR A 351 5.31 -15.02 12.77
N ASP A 352 6.51 -15.46 13.11
CA ASP A 352 6.74 -16.81 13.63
C ASP A 352 6.72 -16.80 15.17
N GLY A 353 5.57 -17.19 15.73
CA GLY A 353 5.36 -17.32 17.18
C GLY A 353 5.95 -18.58 17.81
N SER A 354 6.66 -19.43 17.07
CA SER A 354 7.16 -20.71 17.62
C SER A 354 8.15 -20.56 18.78
N ARG A 355 8.90 -19.44 18.82
CA ARG A 355 9.87 -19.14 19.91
C ARG A 355 9.29 -18.20 20.96
N THR A 356 8.66 -17.12 20.52
CA THR A 356 8.08 -16.07 21.37
C THR A 356 6.62 -15.83 20.99
N PRO A 357 5.68 -16.68 21.45
CA PRO A 357 4.28 -16.63 21.00
C PRO A 357 3.58 -15.30 21.23
N ASP A 358 3.92 -14.60 22.33
CA ASP A 358 3.30 -13.33 22.72
C ASP A 358 3.99 -12.10 22.11
N ASP A 359 5.12 -12.29 21.43
CA ASP A 359 5.90 -11.24 20.77
C ASP A 359 6.73 -11.83 19.62
N PRO A 360 6.08 -12.33 18.55
CA PRO A 360 6.77 -12.97 17.44
C PRO A 360 7.64 -11.96 16.68
N ALA A 361 8.82 -12.38 16.24
CA ALA A 361 9.66 -11.54 15.40
C ALA A 361 9.04 -11.41 13.99
N PRO A 362 8.81 -10.19 13.48
CA PRO A 362 8.30 -9.99 12.13
C PRO A 362 9.39 -10.26 11.08
N THR A 363 8.99 -10.71 9.91
CA THR A 363 9.87 -10.86 8.74
C THR A 363 9.16 -10.37 7.50
N ASN A 364 9.83 -9.49 6.74
CA ASN A 364 9.35 -9.05 5.44
C ASN A 364 9.46 -10.19 4.42
N ILE A 365 8.42 -10.44 3.63
CA ILE A 365 8.48 -11.46 2.58
C ILE A 365 9.44 -11.06 1.45
N LEU A 366 9.62 -9.77 1.20
CA LEU A 366 10.45 -9.19 0.16
C LEU A 366 11.16 -7.94 0.69
N ASP A 367 12.23 -7.50 0.03
CA ASP A 367 13.02 -6.36 0.51
C ASP A 367 12.22 -5.05 0.29
N PHE A 368 11.57 -4.58 1.36
CA PHE A 368 10.83 -3.32 1.40
C PHE A 368 11.68 -2.19 2.01
N GLU A 369 11.31 -0.94 1.73
CA GLU A 369 11.96 0.23 2.34
C GLU A 369 11.72 0.31 3.86
N ASN A 370 10.52 -0.06 4.29
CA ASN A 370 10.15 -0.03 5.70
C ASN A 370 10.59 -1.31 6.45
N PRO A 371 11.02 -1.16 7.73
CA PRO A 371 11.41 -2.30 8.56
C PRO A 371 10.23 -3.24 8.85
N PRO A 372 10.50 -4.54 9.10
CA PRO A 372 9.44 -5.51 9.39
C PRO A 372 8.66 -5.19 10.68
N GLU A 373 9.24 -4.43 11.60
CA GLU A 373 8.61 -3.97 12.85
C GLU A 373 7.64 -2.80 12.67
N ARG A 374 7.43 -2.25 11.46
CA ARG A 374 6.63 -1.02 11.26
C ARG A 374 5.22 -1.05 11.87
N TYR A 375 4.59 -2.23 11.96
CA TYR A 375 3.26 -2.39 12.55
C TYR A 375 3.29 -2.68 14.05
N TYR A 376 4.47 -2.88 14.64
CA TYR A 376 4.65 -2.84 16.10
C TYR A 376 4.76 -1.41 16.62
N ASN A 377 5.12 -0.49 15.73
CA ASN A 377 5.13 0.95 15.94
C ASN A 377 3.85 1.60 15.42
N GLN A 378 3.68 2.91 15.62
CA GLN A 378 2.56 3.65 15.06
C GLN A 378 2.72 3.76 13.53
N ALA A 379 1.91 3.02 12.80
CA ALA A 379 1.81 3.08 11.36
C ALA A 379 1.03 4.32 10.93
N THR A 380 1.58 5.04 9.95
CA THR A 380 0.92 6.24 9.41
C THR A 380 -0.36 5.91 8.64
N ARG A 381 -0.36 4.77 7.95
CA ARG A 381 -1.48 4.28 7.12
C ARG A 381 -2.14 3.04 7.71
N ASP A 382 -3.38 2.83 7.30
CA ASP A 382 -4.14 1.63 7.66
C ASP A 382 -3.47 0.35 7.15
N PHE A 383 -3.74 -0.75 7.84
CA PHE A 383 -3.14 -2.06 7.58
C PHE A 383 -4.03 -3.17 8.12
N VAL A 384 -3.74 -4.41 7.75
CA VAL A 384 -4.44 -5.60 8.24
C VAL A 384 -3.49 -6.46 9.06
N ALA A 385 -3.96 -6.91 10.22
CA ALA A 385 -3.31 -7.92 11.05
C ALA A 385 -4.05 -9.25 10.94
N VAL A 386 -3.30 -10.34 10.92
CA VAL A 386 -3.85 -11.71 10.81
C VAL A 386 -3.38 -12.56 11.97
N TYR A 387 -4.35 -13.19 12.62
CA TYR A 387 -4.15 -14.07 13.75
C TYR A 387 -4.54 -15.50 13.40
N ALA A 388 -3.84 -16.48 13.94
CA ALA A 388 -4.28 -17.87 13.89
C ALA A 388 -5.56 -18.08 14.71
N ARG A 389 -6.41 -19.00 14.27
CA ARG A 389 -7.67 -19.36 14.96
C ARG A 389 -7.50 -20.39 16.07
#